data_AF-A0A7S3FX65-F1
#
_entry.id   AF-A0A7S3FX65-F1
#
_cell.length_a   1.000
_cell.length_b   1.000
_cell.length_c   1.000
_cell.angle_alpha   90.00
_cell.angle_beta   90.00
_cell.angle_gamma   90.00
#
_symmetry.space_group_name_H-M   'P 1'
#
loop_
_entity.id
_entity.type
_entity.pdbx_description
1 polymer ?
#
loop_
_entity_poly.entity_id
_entity_poly.type
_entity_poly.pdbx_seq_one_letter_code
_entity_poly.pdbx_strand_id
1 'polypeptide(L)'
;MLPLPGDFEWTQLDMDKEEDQTQIFHLLREHYVEDSEGIFRFDYPVEFLKWTLCTPNYKKEWHIGVRGKEGKKKLVGFISGTPVKMVINGKVIEMAEVNFLCVHRKLRSKKLAPILIKEITRRVNLCNVWQAYYTSGSVFPLPFSAAPYFHRSLNPKKLVETGFSQLPSGEPMARYCKKFKIHAPAEINLKGTPRLMQSKDIPQ
;
A
#
# COMPACT_ATOMS: atom_id res chain seq x y z
N MET A 1 -22.55 -9.96 7.24
CA MET A 1 -21.96 -9.16 6.14
C MET A 1 -22.88 -7.99 5.88
N LEU A 2 -22.36 -6.78 5.69
CA LEU A 2 -23.20 -5.61 5.40
C LEU A 2 -23.90 -5.74 4.03
N PRO A 3 -25.08 -5.13 3.82
CA PRO A 3 -25.76 -5.19 2.54
C PRO A 3 -24.94 -4.50 1.44
N LEU A 4 -24.88 -5.14 0.27
CA LEU A 4 -24.33 -4.59 -0.97
C LEU A 4 -25.47 -4.32 -1.97
N PRO A 5 -25.27 -3.44 -2.97
CA PRO A 5 -26.20 -3.35 -4.09
C PRO A 5 -26.36 -4.71 -4.77
N GLY A 6 -27.55 -4.96 -5.35
CA GLY A 6 -27.98 -6.27 -5.83
C GLY A 6 -26.99 -7.00 -6.74
N ASP A 7 -26.23 -6.27 -7.53
CA ASP A 7 -25.30 -6.80 -8.54
C ASP A 7 -23.92 -7.18 -7.98
N PHE A 8 -23.70 -7.01 -6.67
CA PHE A 8 -22.42 -7.25 -6.02
C PHE A 8 -22.49 -8.29 -4.91
N GLU A 9 -21.41 -9.05 -4.77
CA GLU A 9 -21.22 -10.00 -3.68
C GLU A 9 -19.89 -9.75 -2.98
N TRP A 10 -19.88 -10.05 -1.68
CA TRP A 10 -18.65 -10.04 -0.91
C TRP A 10 -17.81 -11.27 -1.25
N THR A 11 -16.50 -11.09 -1.20
CA THR A 11 -15.54 -12.18 -1.29
C THR A 11 -14.47 -11.99 -0.21
N GLN A 12 -13.90 -13.10 0.25
CA GLN A 12 -12.70 -13.11 1.06
C GLN A 12 -11.55 -13.61 0.18
N LEU A 13 -10.46 -12.85 0.15
CA LEU A 13 -9.33 -13.16 -0.72
C LEU A 13 -8.28 -13.92 0.08
N ASP A 14 -7.75 -14.97 -0.51
CA ASP A 14 -6.69 -15.78 0.08
C ASP A 14 -5.39 -15.62 -0.71
N MET A 15 -4.37 -15.03 -0.08
CA MET A 15 -3.06 -14.85 -0.69
C MET A 15 -2.29 -16.16 -0.89
N ASP A 16 -2.85 -17.32 -0.51
CA ASP A 16 -2.36 -18.64 -0.92
C ASP A 16 -2.94 -19.11 -2.27
N LYS A 17 -3.97 -18.45 -2.79
CA LYS A 17 -4.59 -18.77 -4.07
C LYS A 17 -4.09 -17.84 -5.18
N GLU A 18 -3.53 -18.43 -6.23
CA GLU A 18 -3.01 -17.69 -7.38
C GLU A 18 -4.07 -16.82 -8.07
N GLU A 19 -5.32 -17.30 -8.14
CA GLU A 19 -6.43 -16.53 -8.71
C GLU A 19 -6.69 -15.23 -7.93
N ASP A 20 -6.71 -15.29 -6.59
CA ASP A 20 -6.95 -14.12 -5.74
C ASP A 20 -5.77 -13.15 -5.79
N GLN A 21 -4.53 -13.67 -5.76
CA GLN A 21 -3.31 -12.86 -5.96
C GLN A 21 -3.37 -12.07 -7.27
N THR A 22 -3.70 -12.75 -8.36
CA THR A 22 -3.80 -12.17 -9.70
C THR A 22 -4.88 -11.09 -9.75
N GLN A 23 -6.04 -11.33 -9.14
CA GLN A 23 -7.13 -10.35 -9.13
C GLN A 23 -6.81 -9.11 -8.29
N ILE A 24 -6.18 -9.28 -7.13
CA ILE A 24 -5.72 -8.14 -6.31
C ILE A 24 -4.67 -7.33 -7.08
N PHE A 25 -3.68 -8.01 -7.66
CA PHE A 25 -2.65 -7.38 -8.48
C PHE A 25 -3.25 -6.53 -9.60
N HIS A 26 -4.14 -7.10 -10.43
CA HIS A 26 -4.77 -6.36 -11.52
C HIS A 26 -5.65 -5.21 -11.04
N LEU A 27 -6.45 -5.40 -9.98
CA LEU A 27 -7.27 -4.32 -9.41
C LEU A 27 -6.39 -3.15 -8.95
N LEU A 28 -5.30 -3.43 -8.24
CA LEU A 28 -4.41 -2.38 -7.74
C LEU A 28 -3.66 -1.69 -8.88
N ARG A 29 -3.07 -2.48 -9.79
CA ARG A 29 -2.34 -1.97 -10.96
C ARG A 29 -3.20 -1.09 -11.87
N GLU A 30 -4.50 -1.35 -11.98
CA GLU A 30 -5.39 -0.58 -12.87
C GLU A 30 -6.09 0.59 -12.16
N HIS A 31 -6.30 0.49 -10.84
CA HIS A 31 -7.25 1.37 -10.14
C HIS A 31 -6.76 1.94 -8.81
N TYR A 32 -5.54 1.63 -8.37
CA TYR A 32 -5.00 2.19 -7.13
C TYR A 32 -4.46 3.62 -7.29
N VAL A 33 -3.82 4.12 -6.23
CA VAL A 33 -3.31 5.49 -6.09
C VAL A 33 -2.49 5.90 -7.31
N GLU A 34 -2.83 7.07 -7.83
CA GLU A 34 -2.11 7.79 -8.87
C GLU A 34 -1.54 9.06 -8.28
N ASP A 35 -0.49 9.59 -8.90
CA ASP A 35 -0.07 10.96 -8.65
C ASP A 35 -1.13 11.96 -9.15
N SER A 36 -0.98 13.23 -8.76
CA SER A 36 -1.94 14.29 -9.11
C SER A 36 -2.09 14.52 -10.61
N GLU A 37 -1.06 14.20 -11.41
CA GLU A 37 -1.07 14.36 -12.87
C GLU A 37 -1.45 13.05 -13.60
N GLY A 38 -1.63 11.94 -12.87
CA GLY A 38 -2.00 10.65 -13.43
C GLY A 38 -0.91 9.99 -14.29
N ILE A 39 0.34 10.42 -14.15
CA ILE A 39 1.51 9.93 -14.87
C ILE A 39 2.01 8.60 -14.29
N PHE A 40 1.97 8.47 -12.96
CA PHE A 40 2.48 7.35 -12.21
C PHE A 40 1.39 6.68 -11.40
N ARG A 41 1.48 5.35 -11.34
CA ARG A 41 0.62 4.51 -10.50
C ARG A 41 1.47 3.40 -9.91
N PHE A 42 1.14 3.01 -8.68
CA PHE A 42 1.79 1.86 -8.08
C PHE A 42 1.50 0.57 -8.85
N ASP A 43 2.56 -0.20 -9.11
CA ASP A 43 2.52 -1.52 -9.72
C ASP A 43 3.13 -2.52 -8.71
N TYR A 44 2.38 -2.82 -7.65
CA TYR A 44 2.84 -3.69 -6.57
C TYR A 44 2.92 -5.15 -7.05
N PRO A 45 4.11 -5.77 -7.09
CA PRO A 45 4.23 -7.18 -7.48
C PRO A 45 3.50 -8.11 -6.50
N VAL A 46 3.12 -9.30 -6.96
CA VAL A 46 2.41 -10.30 -6.14
C VAL A 46 3.24 -10.70 -4.91
N GLU A 47 4.55 -10.82 -5.05
CA GLU A 47 5.47 -11.16 -3.97
C GLU A 47 5.48 -10.07 -2.89
N PHE A 48 5.43 -8.80 -3.30
CA PHE A 48 5.30 -7.66 -2.38
C PHE A 48 3.96 -7.70 -1.66
N LEU A 49 2.87 -7.91 -2.41
CA LEU A 49 1.52 -8.02 -1.83
C LEU A 49 1.43 -9.18 -0.83
N LYS A 50 2.02 -10.33 -1.13
CA LYS A 50 2.06 -11.47 -0.21
C LYS A 50 2.88 -11.15 1.04
N TRP A 51 4.05 -10.53 0.88
CA TRP A 51 4.92 -10.13 1.98
C TRP A 51 4.23 -9.13 2.94
N THR A 52 3.50 -8.15 2.40
CA THR A 52 2.83 -7.13 3.23
C THR A 52 1.47 -7.59 3.80
N LEU A 53 0.74 -8.47 3.12
CA LEU A 53 -0.59 -8.91 3.55
C LEU A 53 -0.55 -10.13 4.47
N CYS A 54 0.49 -10.96 4.38
CA CYS A 54 0.64 -12.20 5.14
C CYS A 54 1.67 -12.06 6.27
N THR A 55 1.55 -11.01 7.08
CA THR A 55 2.40 -10.85 8.28
C THR A 55 2.14 -11.96 9.31
N PRO A 56 3.04 -12.19 10.28
CA PRO A 56 2.78 -13.17 11.33
C PRO A 56 1.43 -12.91 12.03
N ASN A 57 0.63 -13.97 12.17
CA ASN A 57 -0.73 -13.93 12.75
C ASN A 57 -1.77 -13.12 11.96
N TYR A 58 -1.50 -12.81 10.67
CA TYR A 58 -2.50 -12.17 9.82
C TYR A 58 -3.82 -12.95 9.78
N LYS A 59 -4.89 -12.21 9.53
CA LYS A 59 -6.26 -12.73 9.53
C LYS A 59 -6.78 -12.74 8.11
N LYS A 60 -6.98 -13.93 7.53
CA LYS A 60 -7.52 -14.07 6.17
C LYS A 60 -8.87 -13.36 6.03
N GLU A 61 -9.66 -13.32 7.10
CA GLU A 61 -10.92 -12.61 7.18
C GLU A 61 -10.78 -11.09 7.05
N TRP A 62 -9.59 -10.50 7.23
CA TRP A 62 -9.35 -9.06 7.04
C TRP A 62 -8.98 -8.69 5.60
N HIS A 63 -8.91 -9.66 4.69
CA HIS A 63 -8.75 -9.42 3.25
C HIS A 63 -10.11 -9.49 2.56
N ILE A 64 -10.69 -8.33 2.31
CA ILE A 64 -12.10 -8.20 1.92
C ILE A 64 -12.18 -7.64 0.52
N GLY A 65 -12.94 -8.31 -0.34
CA GLY A 65 -13.23 -7.84 -1.67
C GLY A 65 -14.71 -7.78 -1.98
N VAL A 66 -15.01 -7.07 -3.06
CA VAL A 66 -16.33 -7.02 -3.69
C VAL A 66 -16.18 -7.47 -5.14
N ARG A 67 -17.02 -8.42 -5.56
CA ARG A 67 -17.10 -8.92 -6.94
C ARG A 67 -18.46 -8.60 -7.53
N GLY A 68 -18.54 -8.47 -8.85
CA GLY A 68 -19.84 -8.51 -9.55
C GLY A 68 -20.44 -9.90 -9.50
N LYS A 69 -21.75 -10.03 -9.30
CA LYS A 69 -22.48 -11.31 -9.31
C LYS A 69 -22.59 -11.91 -10.70
N GLU A 70 -22.70 -11.07 -11.72
CA GLU A 70 -22.84 -11.49 -13.12
C GLU A 70 -21.49 -11.49 -13.85
N GLY A 71 -21.37 -12.37 -14.86
CA GLY A 71 -20.19 -12.50 -15.70
C GLY A 71 -19.00 -13.18 -15.00
N LYS A 72 -17.78 -12.70 -15.26
CA LYS A 72 -16.51 -13.32 -14.81
C LYS A 72 -16.18 -13.14 -13.31
N LYS A 73 -17.15 -12.76 -12.47
CA LYS A 73 -16.93 -12.45 -11.04
C LYS A 73 -15.72 -11.53 -10.79
N LYS A 74 -15.60 -10.48 -11.61
CA LYS A 74 -14.45 -9.56 -11.57
C LYS A 74 -14.40 -8.87 -10.20
N LEU A 75 -13.21 -8.82 -9.59
CA LEU A 75 -12.94 -8.03 -8.39
C LEU A 75 -13.03 -6.53 -8.73
N VAL A 76 -13.89 -5.81 -8.01
CA VAL A 76 -14.17 -4.38 -8.24
C VAL A 76 -13.91 -3.50 -7.01
N GLY A 77 -13.65 -4.11 -5.85
CA GLY A 77 -13.25 -3.42 -4.65
C GLY A 77 -12.40 -4.33 -3.77
N PHE A 78 -11.45 -3.76 -3.06
CA PHE A 78 -10.57 -4.46 -2.13
C PHE A 78 -10.20 -3.54 -0.95
N ILE A 79 -10.08 -4.11 0.23
CA ILE A 79 -9.52 -3.49 1.43
C ILE A 79 -8.87 -4.58 2.26
N SER A 80 -7.74 -4.26 2.89
CA SER A 80 -6.99 -5.21 3.71
C SER A 80 -6.74 -4.67 5.11
N GLY A 81 -6.57 -5.59 6.05
CA GLY A 81 -6.11 -5.29 7.39
C GLY A 81 -5.06 -6.30 7.86
N THR A 82 -4.06 -5.83 8.60
CA THR A 82 -3.03 -6.65 9.23
C THR A 82 -2.96 -6.33 10.74
N PRO A 83 -2.72 -7.32 11.61
CA PRO A 83 -2.59 -7.07 13.04
C PRO A 83 -1.26 -6.38 13.35
N VAL A 84 -1.30 -5.40 14.24
CA VAL A 84 -0.12 -4.64 14.66
C VAL A 84 -0.21 -4.27 16.14
N LYS A 85 0.95 -4.19 16.79
CA LYS A 85 1.09 -3.65 18.15
C LYS A 85 1.76 -2.28 18.04
N MET A 86 1.07 -1.24 18.46
CA MET A 86 1.59 0.14 18.42
C MET A 86 1.69 0.71 19.82
N VAL A 87 2.74 1.47 20.08
CA VAL A 87 2.89 2.21 21.34
C VAL A 87 2.32 3.61 21.14
N ILE A 88 1.25 3.93 21.87
CA ILE A 88 0.64 5.26 21.89
C ILE A 88 0.69 5.79 23.32
N ASN A 89 1.39 6.90 23.52
CA ASN A 89 1.58 7.53 24.84
C ASN A 89 2.03 6.53 25.92
N GLY A 90 3.01 5.68 25.59
CA GLY A 90 3.57 4.67 26.50
C GLY A 90 2.72 3.41 26.70
N LYS A 91 1.55 3.30 26.08
CA LYS A 91 0.69 2.11 26.15
C LYS A 91 0.81 1.28 24.89
N VAL A 92 1.01 -0.03 25.03
CA VAL A 92 0.93 -0.98 23.92
C VAL A 92 -0.54 -1.23 23.60
N ILE A 93 -0.93 -0.96 22.36
CA ILE A 93 -2.30 -1.15 21.87
C ILE A 93 -2.26 -2.14 20.71
N GLU A 94 -3.07 -3.19 20.79
CA GLU A 94 -3.31 -4.10 19.66
C GLU A 94 -4.37 -3.48 18.75
N MET A 95 -4.06 -3.33 17.47
CA MET A 95 -4.92 -2.67 16.49
C MET A 95 -4.78 -3.32 15.11
N ALA A 96 -5.62 -2.88 14.17
CA ALA A 96 -5.49 -3.22 12.76
C ALA A 96 -4.77 -2.10 11.99
N GLU A 97 -3.73 -2.43 11.23
CA GLU A 97 -3.24 -1.58 10.16
C GLU A 97 -4.12 -1.79 8.94
N VAL A 98 -4.80 -0.75 8.46
CA VAL A 98 -5.67 -0.82 7.27
C VAL A 98 -4.93 -0.27 6.06
N ASN A 99 -4.85 -1.07 4.99
CA ASN A 99 -4.14 -0.69 3.77
C ASN A 99 -4.86 -1.20 2.50
N PHE A 100 -4.38 -0.80 1.32
CA PHE A 100 -4.84 -1.25 0.01
C PHE A 100 -6.34 -1.07 -0.28
N LEU A 101 -6.99 -0.07 0.33
CA LEU A 101 -8.34 0.33 -0.04
C LEU A 101 -8.39 0.78 -1.50
N CYS A 102 -8.97 -0.04 -2.36
CA CYS A 102 -9.09 0.21 -3.79
C CYS A 102 -10.53 -0.03 -4.25
N VAL A 103 -11.03 0.88 -5.08
CA VAL A 103 -12.32 0.75 -5.77
C VAL A 103 -12.08 0.99 -7.26
N HIS A 104 -12.59 0.09 -8.09
CA HIS A 104 -12.55 0.20 -9.54
C HIS A 104 -13.07 1.58 -9.97
N ARG A 105 -12.34 2.27 -10.87
CA ARG A 105 -12.59 3.69 -11.25
C ARG A 105 -14.06 3.99 -11.55
N LYS A 106 -14.70 3.13 -12.36
CA LYS A 106 -16.12 3.24 -12.75
C LYS A 106 -17.12 3.23 -11.58
N LEU A 107 -16.71 2.77 -10.39
CA LEU A 107 -17.57 2.65 -9.19
C LEU A 107 -17.23 3.67 -8.10
N ARG A 108 -16.23 4.54 -8.28
CA ARG A 108 -15.80 5.49 -7.24
C ARG A 108 -16.90 6.46 -6.82
N SER A 109 -17.79 6.86 -7.73
CA SER A 109 -18.95 7.72 -7.44
C SER A 109 -20.12 7.00 -6.75
N LYS A 110 -20.03 5.67 -6.57
CA LYS A 110 -21.12 4.83 -6.03
C LYS A 110 -21.00 4.55 -4.53
N LYS A 111 -20.12 5.27 -3.82
CA LYS A 111 -19.93 5.17 -2.35
C LYS A 111 -19.59 3.74 -1.87
N LEU A 112 -18.88 2.94 -2.69
CA LEU A 112 -18.47 1.59 -2.31
C LEU A 112 -17.39 1.57 -1.21
N ALA A 113 -16.48 2.55 -1.21
CA ALA A 113 -15.41 2.65 -0.21
C ALA A 113 -15.92 2.74 1.25
N PRO A 114 -16.91 3.59 1.59
CA PRO A 114 -17.54 3.56 2.91
C PRO A 114 -18.11 2.19 3.32
N ILE A 115 -18.65 1.41 2.37
CA ILE A 115 -19.21 0.08 2.66
C ILE A 115 -18.07 -0.91 2.98
N LEU A 116 -16.98 -0.89 2.20
CA LEU A 116 -15.75 -1.64 2.48
C LEU A 116 -15.17 -1.31 3.86
N ILE A 117 -15.07 -0.01 4.20
CA ILE A 117 -14.56 0.46 5.49
C ILE A 117 -15.43 -0.06 6.65
N LYS A 118 -16.75 0.01 6.53
CA LYS A 118 -17.66 -0.51 7.56
C LYS A 118 -17.54 -2.02 7.72
N GLU A 119 -17.39 -2.76 6.62
CA GLU A 119 -17.26 -4.22 6.68
C GLU A 119 -15.92 -4.65 7.29
N ILE A 120 -14.79 -4.00 6.96
CA ILE A 120 -13.52 -4.30 7.63
C ILE A 120 -13.57 -3.94 9.11
N THR A 121 -14.17 -2.81 9.47
CA THR A 121 -14.37 -2.43 10.88
C THR A 121 -15.17 -3.50 11.63
N ARG A 122 -16.24 -4.03 11.02
CA ARG A 122 -17.04 -5.11 11.60
C ARG A 122 -16.20 -6.38 11.82
N ARG A 123 -15.38 -6.78 10.85
CA ARG A 123 -14.53 -8.00 10.96
C ARG A 123 -13.39 -7.84 11.97
N VAL A 124 -12.83 -6.64 12.08
CA VAL A 124 -11.83 -6.29 13.10
C VAL A 124 -12.46 -6.36 14.50
N ASN A 125 -13.65 -5.76 14.69
CA ASN A 125 -14.38 -5.81 15.96
C ASN A 125 -14.79 -7.23 16.38
N LEU A 126 -15.15 -8.10 15.42
CA LEU A 126 -15.43 -9.51 15.70
C LEU A 126 -14.22 -10.27 16.26
N CYS A 127 -13.00 -9.79 16.00
CA CYS A 127 -11.78 -10.32 16.59
C CYS A 127 -11.40 -9.63 17.91
N ASN A 128 -12.33 -8.88 18.53
CA ASN A 128 -12.11 -8.09 19.74
C ASN A 128 -11.00 -7.03 19.62
N VAL A 129 -10.78 -6.52 18.42
CA VAL A 129 -9.88 -5.39 18.14
C VAL A 129 -10.74 -4.17 17.84
N TRP A 130 -10.45 -3.03 18.48
CA TRP A 130 -11.32 -1.85 18.46
C TRP A 130 -10.65 -0.59 17.93
N GLN A 131 -9.36 -0.68 17.60
CA GLN A 131 -8.58 0.41 17.03
C GLN A 131 -8.00 -0.01 15.69
N ALA A 132 -7.79 0.97 14.83
CA ALA A 132 -7.05 0.82 13.60
C ALA A 132 -6.27 2.10 13.29
N TYR A 133 -5.17 1.97 12.57
CA TYR A 133 -4.53 3.10 11.91
C TYR A 133 -4.52 2.90 10.40
N TYR A 134 -4.46 4.02 9.68
CA TYR A 134 -4.30 4.05 8.24
C TYR A 134 -3.54 5.32 7.86
N THR A 135 -2.92 5.31 6.69
CA THR A 135 -2.26 6.48 6.12
C THR A 135 -2.92 6.86 4.81
N SER A 136 -2.97 8.15 4.48
CA SER A 136 -3.46 8.62 3.20
C SER A 136 -2.69 9.84 2.73
N GLY A 137 -2.57 10.01 1.41
CA GLY A 137 -2.10 11.26 0.81
C GLY A 137 -3.15 12.37 0.81
N SER A 138 -4.42 12.03 1.09
CA SER A 138 -5.51 13.00 1.22
C SER A 138 -5.81 13.30 2.68
N VAL A 139 -6.30 14.52 2.97
CA VAL A 139 -6.65 14.93 4.33
C VAL A 139 -8.05 14.44 4.71
N PHE A 140 -8.15 13.67 5.79
CA PHE A 140 -9.40 13.23 6.40
C PHE A 140 -9.48 13.75 7.86
N PRO A 141 -10.63 14.26 8.34
CA PRO A 141 -10.73 14.80 9.70
C PRO A 141 -10.59 13.72 10.80
N LEU A 142 -9.72 13.83 11.81
CA LEU A 142 -8.56 14.73 11.95
C LEU A 142 -7.29 13.85 12.04
N PRO A 143 -6.23 14.08 11.24
CA PRO A 143 -5.01 13.30 11.37
C PRO A 143 -4.29 13.67 12.67
N PHE A 144 -3.72 12.68 13.37
CA PHE A 144 -2.89 12.93 14.55
C PHE A 144 -1.43 13.24 14.21
N SER A 145 -1.01 12.99 12.97
CA SER A 145 0.33 13.28 12.45
C SER A 145 0.30 13.45 10.93
N ALA A 146 1.25 14.23 10.40
CA ALA A 146 1.48 14.42 8.97
C ALA A 146 2.99 14.52 8.71
N ALA A 147 3.46 13.89 7.63
CA ALA A 147 4.85 13.93 7.21
C ALA A 147 4.95 14.09 5.68
N PRO A 148 5.82 14.97 5.16
CA PRO A 148 6.01 15.12 3.72
C PRO A 148 6.83 13.96 3.13
N TYR A 149 6.57 13.65 1.86
CA TYR A 149 7.44 12.77 1.08
C TYR A 149 8.73 13.50 0.70
N PHE A 150 9.85 12.79 0.78
CA PHE A 150 11.14 13.25 0.26
C PHE A 150 11.64 12.27 -0.80
N HIS A 151 12.29 12.79 -1.84
CA HIS A 151 12.83 12.00 -2.94
C HIS A 151 14.33 12.24 -3.09
N ARG A 152 15.10 11.16 -3.30
CA ARG A 152 16.53 11.22 -3.64
C ARG A 152 16.75 10.63 -5.02
N SER A 153 17.14 11.46 -5.97
CA SER A 153 17.41 11.02 -7.35
C SER A 153 18.61 10.08 -7.42
N LEU A 154 18.37 8.82 -7.80
CA LEU A 154 19.43 7.83 -8.04
C LEU A 154 19.80 7.74 -9.52
N ASN A 155 18.82 7.90 -10.41
CA ASN A 155 19.01 8.00 -11.85
C ASN A 155 18.32 9.26 -12.41
N PRO A 156 18.96 10.44 -12.26
CA PRO A 156 18.34 11.72 -12.61
C PRO A 156 17.90 11.78 -14.08
N LYS A 157 18.69 11.20 -14.99
CA LYS A 157 18.37 11.14 -16.42
C LYS A 157 17.03 10.46 -16.66
N LYS A 158 16.84 9.23 -16.14
CA LYS A 158 15.58 8.49 -16.30
C LYS A 158 14.40 9.18 -15.64
N LEU A 159 14.61 9.82 -14.47
CA LEU A 159 13.55 10.55 -13.78
C LEU A 159 13.07 11.76 -14.59
N VAL A 160 13.98 12.45 -15.29
CA VAL A 160 13.60 13.53 -16.21
C VAL A 160 12.91 13.00 -17.47
N GLU A 161 13.44 11.94 -18.07
CA GLU A 161 12.85 11.32 -19.27
C GLU A 161 11.43 10.81 -19.06
N THR A 162 11.12 10.33 -17.85
CA THR A 162 9.79 9.81 -17.49
C THR A 162 8.84 10.88 -16.93
N GLY A 163 9.31 12.11 -16.75
CA GLY A 163 8.50 13.20 -16.18
C GLY A 163 8.36 13.19 -14.66
N PHE A 164 9.02 12.27 -13.94
CA PHE A 164 8.99 12.24 -12.47
C PHE A 164 9.69 13.46 -11.85
N SER A 165 10.72 13.98 -12.52
CA SER A 165 11.45 15.17 -12.09
C SER A 165 11.70 16.08 -13.27
N GLN A 166 11.93 17.36 -13.01
CA GLN A 166 12.25 18.34 -14.05
C GLN A 166 13.72 18.73 -14.01
N LEU A 167 14.31 18.96 -15.18
CA LEU A 167 15.66 19.52 -15.28
C LEU A 167 15.60 21.02 -14.96
N PRO A 168 16.37 21.54 -14.00
CA PRO A 168 16.36 22.97 -13.70
C PRO A 168 16.74 23.83 -14.91
N SER A 169 16.10 24.99 -15.03
CA SER A 169 16.36 25.94 -16.12
C SER A 169 17.85 26.33 -16.16
N GLY A 170 18.46 26.25 -17.35
CA GLY A 170 19.88 26.55 -17.57
C GLY A 170 20.86 25.50 -17.05
N GLU A 171 20.41 24.37 -16.51
CA GLU A 171 21.30 23.29 -16.05
C GLU A 171 21.44 22.17 -17.11
N PRO A 172 22.66 21.89 -17.62
CA PRO A 172 22.85 20.75 -18.52
C PRO A 172 22.64 19.41 -17.80
N MET A 173 22.04 18.43 -18.48
CA MET A 173 21.78 17.08 -17.95
C MET A 173 23.03 16.41 -17.35
N ALA A 174 24.20 16.61 -17.95
CA ALA A 174 25.47 16.07 -17.45
C ALA A 174 25.86 16.63 -16.07
N ARG A 175 25.65 17.94 -15.85
CA ARG A 175 25.89 18.60 -14.56
C ARG A 175 24.89 18.11 -13.52
N TYR A 176 23.62 17.99 -13.91
CA TYR A 176 22.55 17.48 -13.04
C TYR A 176 22.84 16.04 -12.58
N CYS A 177 23.24 15.15 -13.50
CA CYS A 177 23.66 13.78 -13.16
C CYS A 177 24.86 13.77 -12.20
N LYS A 178 25.86 14.64 -12.42
CA LYS A 178 27.05 14.74 -11.55
C LYS A 178 26.68 15.15 -10.11
N LYS A 179 25.72 16.06 -9.94
CA LYS A 179 25.23 16.53 -8.63
C LYS A 179 24.63 15.41 -7.77
N PHE A 180 23.95 14.45 -8.39
CA PHE A 180 23.30 13.33 -7.70
C PHE A 180 24.08 12.02 -7.74
N LYS A 181 25.33 12.06 -8.23
CA LYS A 181 26.19 10.88 -8.29
C LYS A 181 26.32 10.28 -6.89
N ILE A 182 26.12 8.95 -6.81
CA ILE A 182 26.30 8.19 -5.58
C ILE A 182 27.79 7.87 -5.44
N HIS A 183 28.31 8.06 -4.23
CA HIS A 183 29.68 7.71 -3.88
C HIS A 183 29.92 6.21 -4.01
N ALA A 184 31.13 5.82 -4.38
CA ALA A 184 31.50 4.41 -4.40
C ALA A 184 31.44 3.83 -2.98
N PRO A 185 31.13 2.54 -2.78
CA PRO A 185 31.09 1.94 -1.44
C PRO A 185 32.35 2.20 -0.59
N ALA A 186 33.53 2.25 -1.23
CA ALA A 186 34.82 2.54 -0.59
C ALA A 186 34.93 3.97 -0.02
N GLU A 187 34.11 4.91 -0.51
CA GLU A 187 34.08 6.31 -0.06
C GLU A 187 33.06 6.53 1.08
N ILE A 188 32.28 5.51 1.44
CA ILE A 188 31.26 5.63 2.47
C ILE A 188 31.89 5.38 3.84
N ASN A 189 31.86 6.38 4.71
CA ASN A 189 32.33 6.26 6.09
C ASN A 189 31.28 5.56 6.96
N LEU A 190 31.26 4.23 6.90
CA LEU A 190 30.43 3.36 7.74
C LEU A 190 31.28 2.66 8.79
N LYS A 191 30.79 2.62 10.03
CA LYS A 191 31.36 1.74 11.07
C LYS A 191 30.90 0.31 10.81
N GLY A 192 31.86 -0.59 10.56
CA GLY A 192 31.61 -2.00 10.27
C GLY A 192 31.46 -2.32 8.78
N THR A 193 31.29 -3.60 8.45
CA THR A 193 31.11 -4.06 7.07
C THR A 193 29.62 -4.26 6.76
N PRO A 194 29.05 -3.53 5.79
CA PRO A 194 27.67 -3.74 5.40
C PRO A 194 27.51 -5.15 4.81
N ARG A 195 26.55 -5.91 5.33
CA ARG A 195 26.14 -7.22 4.80
C ARG A 195 24.63 -7.35 4.89
N LEU A 196 24.07 -8.29 4.14
CA LEU A 196 22.65 -8.63 4.26
C LEU A 196 22.36 -9.17 5.67
N MET A 197 21.18 -8.85 6.18
CA MET A 197 20.65 -9.39 7.44
C MET A 197 20.43 -10.90 7.28
N GLN A 198 20.75 -11.65 8.33
CA GLN A 198 20.62 -13.10 8.40
C GLN A 198 19.73 -13.48 9.58
N SER A 199 19.19 -14.70 9.59
CA SER A 199 18.32 -15.16 10.69
C SER A 199 18.98 -15.09 12.07
N LYS A 200 20.31 -15.25 12.14
CA LYS A 200 21.09 -15.14 13.39
C LYS A 200 21.16 -13.71 13.95
N ASP A 201 20.77 -12.70 13.17
CA ASP A 201 20.78 -11.29 13.59
C ASP A 201 19.48 -10.87 14.27
N ILE A 202 18.45 -11.73 14.25
CA ILE A 202 17.19 -11.49 14.95
C ILE A 202 17.42 -11.84 16.43
N PRO A 203 17.30 -10.88 17.37
CA PRO A 203 17.40 -11.17 18.79
C PRO A 203 16.37 -12.23 19.22
N GLN A 204 16.78 -13.17 20.08
CA GLN A 204 15.88 -14.15 20.69
C GLN A 204 14.93 -13.49 21.69
#